data_AF-A0A7R9GTL0-F1
#
_entry.id   AF-A0A7R9GTL0-F1
#
_cell.length_a   1.000
_cell.length_b   1.000
_cell.length_c   1.000
_cell.angle_alpha   90.00
_cell.angle_beta   90.00
_cell.angle_gamma   90.00
#
_symmetry.space_group_name_H-M   'P 1'
#
loop_
_entity.id
_entity.type
_entity.pdbx_description
1 polymer ?
#
loop_
_entity_poly.entity_id
_entity_poly.type
_entity_poly.pdbx_seq_one_letter_code
_entity_poly.pdbx_strand_id
1 'polypeptide(L)'
;MMVCKPGEAEIERERGVILREMQEVETNLQEVVFDHLHSTAYQGTSLGRTILGPTKNIKSLTRQDLLDYISSHYKSPRIVLSGAGGVNHEELVKLAGQHLGCLGTSYEQEIPSLLSPCRFTGSEIRVRDDSMPLAHVAVAVEGAGWTDSDNIPLMVANTLVGAWDRSQGGGVNNASHLSAAAAESNFAHSFQSFNTCYKDTGLWGIYWVCDPLNCEEMLFNVQSEWMRLCTTVTEAEVARARNLLKTNMLLQLDGTTPVCEDIGRQMLCYNRRIPLHELEARIESVSAKDVRDVAMKYIYDRCPAVAAVGPVENLPDYNRIRSSMYWLRL
;
A
#
# COMPACT_ATOMS: atom_id res chain seq x y z
N MET A 1 26.06 -24.79 -2.06
CA MET A 1 25.47 -25.28 -0.79
C MET A 1 24.37 -24.33 -0.31
N MET A 2 23.47 -23.88 -1.21
CA MET A 2 22.48 -22.84 -0.88
C MET A 2 21.14 -23.07 -1.60
N VAL A 3 20.77 -24.33 -1.74
CA VAL A 3 19.37 -24.70 -1.88
C VAL A 3 19.17 -25.73 -0.78
N CYS A 4 18.74 -25.28 0.41
CA CYS A 4 18.16 -26.18 1.38
C CYS A 4 17.04 -26.90 0.62
N LYS A 5 17.29 -28.15 0.25
CA LYS A 5 16.25 -28.98 -0.35
C LYS A 5 15.29 -29.27 0.79
N PRO A 6 14.09 -28.65 0.84
CA PRO A 6 13.24 -28.80 1.99
C PRO A 6 12.89 -30.28 2.15
N GLY A 7 13.04 -30.79 3.37
CA GLY A 7 12.61 -32.14 3.70
C GLY A 7 11.09 -32.21 3.68
N GLU A 8 10.49 -33.33 3.24
CA GLU A 8 9.02 -33.46 3.22
C GLU A 8 8.42 -33.27 4.63
N ALA A 9 9.12 -33.74 5.66
CA ALA A 9 8.72 -33.55 7.05
C ALA A 9 8.76 -32.09 7.51
N GLU A 10 9.64 -31.26 6.93
CA GLU A 10 9.70 -29.82 7.21
C GLU A 10 8.54 -29.09 6.54
N ILE A 11 8.26 -29.42 5.26
CA ILE A 11 7.13 -28.84 4.52
C ILE A 11 5.83 -29.11 5.27
N GLU A 12 5.60 -30.34 5.75
CA GLU A 12 4.36 -30.67 6.44
C GLU A 12 4.25 -29.98 7.82
N ARG A 13 5.38 -29.77 8.50
CA ARG A 13 5.42 -28.99 9.74
C ARG A 13 5.08 -27.53 9.48
N GLU A 14 5.71 -26.90 8.50
CA GLU A 14 5.48 -25.50 8.12
C GLU A 14 4.06 -25.29 7.61
N ARG A 15 3.47 -26.27 6.91
CA ARG A 15 2.07 -26.21 6.50
C ARG A 15 1.13 -26.02 7.69
N GLY A 16 1.38 -26.72 8.80
CA GLY A 16 0.62 -26.55 10.03
C GLY A 16 0.84 -25.20 10.71
N VAL A 17 2.02 -24.59 10.57
CA VAL A 17 2.33 -23.24 11.06
C VAL A 17 1.57 -22.20 10.24
N ILE A 18 1.68 -22.24 8.91
CA ILE A 18 1.01 -21.31 7.99
C ILE A 18 -0.52 -21.32 8.20
N LEU A 19 -1.11 -22.51 8.43
CA LEU A 19 -2.55 -22.60 8.71
C LEU A 19 -2.96 -21.93 10.03
N ARG A 20 -2.07 -21.88 11.03
CA ARG A 20 -2.31 -21.13 12.27
C ARG A 20 -2.10 -19.63 12.06
N GLU A 21 -1.04 -19.24 11.35
CA GLU A 21 -0.79 -17.84 11.00
C GLU A 21 -1.97 -17.24 10.22
N MET A 22 -2.56 -18.01 9.30
CA MET A 22 -3.75 -17.58 8.56
C MET A 22 -4.92 -17.26 9.51
N GLN A 23 -5.13 -18.05 10.57
CA GLN A 23 -6.15 -17.77 11.59
C GLN A 23 -5.81 -16.53 12.41
N GLU A 24 -4.53 -16.29 12.70
CA GLU A 24 -4.09 -15.08 13.40
C GLU A 24 -4.26 -13.84 12.54
N VAL A 25 -3.96 -13.90 11.24
CA VAL A 25 -4.16 -12.79 10.31
C VAL A 25 -5.64 -12.42 10.17
N GLU A 26 -6.55 -13.41 10.21
CA GLU A 26 -8.00 -13.15 10.22
C GLU A 26 -8.45 -12.32 11.44
N THR A 27 -7.68 -12.30 12.53
CA THR A 27 -7.98 -11.43 13.68
C THR A 27 -7.53 -9.98 13.47
N ASN A 28 -6.61 -9.74 12.53
CA ASN A 28 -6.19 -8.38 12.15
C ASN A 28 -7.09 -7.85 11.03
N LEU A 29 -8.17 -7.19 11.43
CA LEU A 29 -9.19 -6.67 10.53
C LEU A 29 -8.67 -5.65 9.52
N GLN A 30 -7.58 -4.94 9.84
CA GLN A 30 -6.96 -4.01 8.89
C GLN A 30 -6.42 -4.78 7.67
N GLU A 31 -5.65 -5.84 7.89
CA GLU A 31 -5.11 -6.69 6.82
C GLU A 31 -6.25 -7.36 6.04
N VAL A 32 -7.28 -7.86 6.72
CA VAL A 32 -8.47 -8.46 6.08
C VAL A 32 -9.16 -7.47 5.14
N VAL A 33 -9.35 -6.21 5.57
CA VAL A 33 -9.92 -5.16 4.72
C VAL A 33 -9.02 -4.85 3.52
N PHE A 34 -7.70 -4.77 3.71
CA PHE A 34 -6.77 -4.55 2.60
C PHE A 34 -6.75 -5.72 1.63
N ASP A 35 -6.80 -6.98 2.09
CA ASP A 35 -6.90 -8.15 1.22
C ASP A 35 -8.19 -8.12 0.39
N HIS A 36 -9.32 -7.77 1.01
CA HIS A 36 -10.58 -7.57 0.31
C HIS A 36 -10.53 -6.40 -0.68
N LEU A 37 -9.87 -5.30 -0.32
CA LEU A 37 -9.67 -4.15 -1.19
C LEU A 37 -8.86 -4.50 -2.44
N HIS A 38 -7.73 -5.21 -2.28
CA HIS A 38 -6.94 -5.66 -3.43
C HIS A 38 -7.72 -6.66 -4.29
N SER A 39 -8.44 -7.60 -3.67
CA SER A 39 -9.25 -8.60 -4.37
C SER A 39 -10.36 -7.96 -5.22
N THR A 40 -11.05 -6.95 -4.71
CA THR A 40 -12.11 -6.25 -5.46
C THR A 40 -11.52 -5.28 -6.50
N ALA A 41 -10.50 -4.50 -6.14
CA ALA A 41 -9.89 -3.51 -7.03
C ALA A 41 -9.19 -4.16 -8.23
N TYR A 42 -8.51 -5.29 -8.03
CA TYR A 42 -7.72 -5.98 -9.04
C TYR A 42 -8.33 -7.33 -9.43
N GLN A 43 -9.66 -7.41 -9.43
CA GLN A 43 -10.42 -8.61 -9.73
C GLN A 43 -10.00 -9.26 -11.07
N GLY A 44 -9.77 -10.58 -11.03
CA GLY A 44 -9.35 -11.35 -12.20
C GLY A 44 -7.87 -11.16 -12.61
N THR A 45 -7.08 -10.40 -11.85
CA THR A 45 -5.64 -10.23 -12.09
C THR A 45 -4.79 -10.91 -11.00
N SER A 46 -3.47 -10.93 -11.16
CA SER A 46 -2.56 -11.46 -10.15
C SER A 46 -2.51 -10.64 -8.86
N LEU A 47 -2.73 -9.32 -8.93
CA LEU A 47 -2.71 -8.43 -7.76
C LEU A 47 -3.94 -8.59 -6.85
N GLY A 48 -5.03 -9.17 -7.35
CA GLY A 48 -6.21 -9.46 -6.52
C GLY A 48 -6.07 -10.70 -5.64
N ARG A 49 -4.93 -11.41 -5.70
CA ARG A 49 -4.68 -12.61 -4.89
C ARG A 49 -3.99 -12.21 -3.59
N THR A 50 -4.46 -12.77 -2.48
CA THR A 50 -3.80 -12.59 -1.18
C THR A 50 -2.45 -13.30 -1.14
N ILE A 51 -1.56 -12.83 -0.27
CA ILE A 51 -0.19 -13.35 -0.15
C ILE A 51 -0.18 -14.81 0.31
N LEU A 52 -1.03 -15.15 1.28
CA LEU A 52 -1.16 -16.53 1.80
C LEU A 52 -1.86 -17.46 0.81
N GLY A 53 -2.76 -16.93 -0.01
CA GLY A 53 -3.58 -17.71 -0.93
C GLY A 53 -4.62 -18.59 -0.21
N PRO A 54 -5.39 -19.38 -0.98
CA PRO A 54 -6.49 -20.17 -0.42
C PRO A 54 -5.98 -21.41 0.33
N THR A 55 -6.68 -21.78 1.40
CA THR A 55 -6.37 -22.97 2.23
C THR A 55 -6.25 -24.26 1.41
N LYS A 56 -7.03 -24.39 0.33
CA LYS A 56 -6.96 -25.56 -0.58
C LYS A 56 -5.59 -25.68 -1.23
N ASN A 57 -5.01 -24.55 -1.68
CA ASN A 57 -3.68 -24.53 -2.27
C ASN A 57 -2.61 -24.80 -1.20
N ILE A 58 -2.75 -24.18 -0.01
CA ILE A 58 -1.85 -24.45 1.11
C ILE A 58 -1.85 -25.93 1.47
N LYS A 59 -2.96 -26.66 1.32
CA LYS A 59 -3.02 -28.11 1.56
C LYS A 59 -2.46 -28.97 0.43
N SER A 60 -2.52 -28.51 -0.81
CA SER A 60 -2.07 -29.27 -1.98
C SER A 60 -0.62 -29.00 -2.40
N LEU A 61 0.01 -27.94 -1.89
CA LEU A 61 1.39 -27.57 -2.24
C LEU A 61 2.36 -28.72 -1.96
N THR A 62 3.07 -29.14 -3.01
CA THR A 62 4.06 -30.22 -2.97
C THR A 62 5.47 -29.67 -2.95
N ARG A 63 6.45 -30.53 -2.62
CA ARG A 63 7.87 -30.20 -2.70
C ARG A 63 8.29 -29.79 -4.11
N GLN A 64 7.72 -30.41 -5.13
CA GLN A 64 8.07 -30.10 -6.52
C GLN A 64 7.63 -28.68 -6.88
N ASP A 65 6.44 -28.26 -6.47
CA ASP A 65 5.94 -26.90 -6.72
C ASP A 65 6.88 -25.83 -6.14
N LEU A 66 7.44 -26.08 -4.94
CA LEU A 66 8.40 -25.16 -4.30
C LEU A 66 9.73 -25.11 -5.05
N LEU A 67 10.23 -26.27 -5.49
CA LEU A 67 11.47 -26.34 -6.27
C LEU A 67 11.30 -25.66 -7.64
N ASP A 68 10.13 -25.83 -8.26
CA ASP A 68 9.78 -25.19 -9.53
C ASP A 68 9.67 -23.67 -9.36
N TYR A 69 9.05 -23.20 -8.28
CA TYR A 69 8.98 -21.76 -7.96
C TYR A 69 10.37 -21.15 -7.71
N ILE A 70 11.20 -21.78 -6.87
CA ILE A 70 12.58 -21.31 -6.60
C ILE A 70 13.38 -21.32 -7.90
N SER A 71 13.34 -22.40 -8.67
CA SER A 71 14.09 -22.51 -9.91
C SER A 71 13.66 -21.50 -10.97
N SER A 72 12.40 -21.06 -10.97
CA SER A 72 11.86 -20.10 -11.93
C SER A 72 12.04 -18.64 -11.50
N HIS A 73 11.90 -18.33 -10.21
CA HIS A 73 11.87 -16.95 -9.71
C HIS A 73 13.18 -16.50 -9.05
N TYR A 74 13.93 -17.37 -8.39
CA TYR A 74 15.14 -17.00 -7.63
C TYR A 74 16.37 -17.02 -8.54
N LYS A 75 16.37 -16.11 -9.52
CA LYS A 75 17.44 -15.92 -10.50
C LYS A 75 18.28 -14.71 -10.16
N SER A 76 19.58 -14.78 -10.46
CA SER A 76 20.52 -13.70 -10.15
C SER A 76 20.12 -12.32 -10.72
N PRO A 77 19.50 -12.17 -11.92
CA PRO A 77 19.07 -10.86 -12.41
C PRO A 77 17.87 -10.24 -11.65
N ARG A 78 17.21 -11.01 -10.76
CA ARG A 78 16.02 -10.58 -9.99
C ARG A 78 16.30 -10.44 -8.50
N ILE A 79 17.54 -10.66 -8.07
CA ILE A 79 17.97 -10.60 -6.68
C ILE A 79 18.91 -9.42 -6.52
N VAL A 80 18.66 -8.61 -5.49
CA VAL A 80 19.56 -7.52 -5.07
C VAL A 80 20.15 -7.90 -3.72
N LEU A 81 21.48 -7.86 -3.62
CA LEU A 81 22.19 -7.96 -2.35
C LEU A 81 22.48 -6.53 -1.85
N SER A 82 21.87 -6.15 -0.74
CA SER A 82 22.13 -4.88 -0.06
C SER A 82 22.90 -5.10 1.25
N GLY A 83 23.72 -4.11 1.61
CA GLY A 83 24.45 -4.08 2.89
C GLY A 83 24.53 -2.64 3.39
N ALA A 84 24.27 -2.44 4.68
CA ALA A 84 24.32 -1.13 5.33
C ALA A 84 25.00 -1.26 6.71
N GLY A 85 25.83 -0.27 7.07
CA GLY A 85 26.62 -0.26 8.30
C GLY A 85 28.13 -0.33 8.02
N GLY A 86 28.89 -0.94 8.93
CA GLY A 86 30.35 -1.11 8.82
C GLY A 86 30.77 -2.20 7.84
N VAL A 87 30.30 -2.12 6.59
CA VAL A 87 30.54 -3.13 5.55
C VAL A 87 31.40 -2.51 4.44
N ASN A 88 32.50 -3.17 4.11
CA ASN A 88 33.31 -2.80 2.94
C ASN A 88 32.67 -3.36 1.66
N HIS A 89 32.45 -2.49 0.67
CA HIS A 89 31.83 -2.87 -0.59
C HIS A 89 32.63 -3.94 -1.36
N GLU A 90 33.95 -3.81 -1.45
CA GLU A 90 34.81 -4.76 -2.18
C GLU A 90 34.78 -6.15 -1.55
N GLU A 91 34.78 -6.22 -0.22
CA GLU A 91 34.66 -7.47 0.52
C GLU A 91 33.28 -8.11 0.33
N LEU A 92 32.21 -7.31 0.38
CA LEU A 92 30.85 -7.79 0.12
C LEU A 92 30.71 -8.37 -1.29
N VAL A 93 31.23 -7.67 -2.30
CA VAL A 93 31.20 -8.15 -3.70
C VAL A 93 32.00 -9.45 -3.84
N LYS A 94 33.16 -9.55 -3.19
CA LYS A 94 33.97 -10.77 -3.20
C LYS A 94 33.23 -11.96 -2.56
N LEU A 95 32.62 -11.76 -1.39
CA LEU A 95 31.83 -12.79 -0.72
C LEU A 95 30.59 -13.17 -1.53
N ALA A 96 29.92 -12.20 -2.14
CA ALA A 96 28.79 -12.45 -3.04
C ALA A 96 29.21 -13.30 -4.24
N GLY A 97 30.35 -13.00 -4.87
CA GLY A 97 30.90 -13.81 -5.96
C GLY A 97 31.21 -15.25 -5.53
N GLN A 98 31.76 -15.43 -4.32
CA GLN A 98 32.11 -16.76 -3.78
C GLN A 98 30.88 -17.60 -3.41
N HIS A 99 29.87 -17.00 -2.79
CA HIS A 99 28.72 -17.74 -2.24
C HIS A 99 27.50 -17.76 -3.15
N LEU A 100 27.24 -16.67 -3.88
CA LEU A 100 26.07 -16.49 -4.74
C LEU A 100 26.40 -16.64 -6.23
N GLY A 101 27.67 -16.82 -6.61
CA GLY A 101 28.08 -17.03 -8.00
C GLY A 101 27.50 -18.29 -8.66
N CYS A 102 27.00 -19.24 -7.85
CA CYS A 102 26.31 -20.44 -8.34
C CYS A 102 24.83 -20.23 -8.66
N LEU A 103 24.27 -19.04 -8.43
CA LEU A 103 22.90 -18.72 -8.81
C LEU A 103 22.75 -18.68 -10.34
N GLY A 104 21.80 -19.46 -10.85
CA GLY A 104 21.53 -19.52 -12.28
C GLY A 104 21.12 -18.15 -12.84
N THR A 105 21.79 -17.74 -13.91
CA THR A 105 21.42 -16.57 -14.75
C THR A 105 20.45 -16.95 -15.87
N SER A 106 20.46 -18.23 -16.25
CA SER A 106 19.68 -18.77 -17.37
C SER A 106 18.31 -19.24 -16.92
N TYR A 107 17.31 -18.95 -17.74
CA TYR A 107 15.97 -19.52 -17.64
C TYR A 107 15.92 -20.70 -18.62
N GLU A 108 15.55 -21.89 -18.12
CA GLU A 108 15.32 -23.07 -18.97
C GLU A 108 13.96 -23.01 -19.66
N GLN A 109 13.05 -22.18 -19.13
CA GLN A 109 11.71 -21.90 -19.65
C GLN A 109 11.60 -20.43 -20.10
N GLU A 110 10.47 -20.04 -20.69
CA GLU A 110 10.18 -18.62 -20.96
C GLU A 110 10.35 -17.80 -19.66
N ILE A 111 11.06 -16.68 -19.78
CA ILE A 111 11.13 -15.69 -18.70
C ILE A 111 9.69 -15.38 -18.32
N PRO A 112 9.29 -15.49 -17.03
CA PRO A 112 7.94 -15.16 -16.61
C PRO A 112 7.59 -13.80 -17.22
N SER A 113 6.61 -13.81 -18.14
CA SER A 113 6.29 -12.64 -18.95
C SER A 113 6.12 -11.45 -18.02
N LEU A 114 6.64 -10.28 -18.41
CA LEU A 114 6.34 -9.02 -17.72
C LEU A 114 4.85 -9.04 -17.39
N LEU A 115 4.53 -8.95 -16.10
CA LEU A 115 3.17 -9.11 -15.59
C LEU A 115 2.22 -8.34 -16.49
N SER A 116 1.20 -9.03 -17.01
CA SER A 116 0.15 -8.38 -17.78
C SER A 116 -0.41 -7.21 -16.97
N PRO A 117 -0.66 -6.04 -17.58
CA PRO A 117 -1.14 -4.88 -16.85
C PRO A 117 -2.32 -5.22 -15.95
N CYS A 118 -2.22 -4.86 -14.68
CA CYS A 118 -3.26 -5.18 -13.71
C CYS A 118 -4.38 -4.14 -13.80
N ARG A 119 -5.50 -4.51 -14.41
CA ARG A 119 -6.66 -3.63 -14.55
C ARG A 119 -7.28 -3.32 -13.19
N PHE A 120 -7.33 -2.04 -12.83
CA PHE A 120 -8.14 -1.55 -11.73
C PHE A 120 -9.63 -1.55 -12.11
N THR A 121 -10.49 -2.01 -11.20
CA THR A 121 -11.95 -2.01 -11.36
C THR A 121 -12.58 -1.38 -10.13
N GLY A 122 -13.36 -0.32 -10.33
CA GLY A 122 -14.16 0.27 -9.26
C GLY A 122 -15.32 -0.66 -8.89
N SER A 123 -15.26 -1.27 -7.72
CA SER A 123 -16.26 -2.19 -7.20
C SER A 123 -16.28 -2.17 -5.68
N GLU A 124 -17.31 -2.77 -5.08
CA GLU A 124 -17.42 -2.86 -3.63
C GLU A 124 -17.48 -4.31 -3.14
N ILE A 125 -16.98 -4.52 -1.93
CA ILE A 125 -17.19 -5.73 -1.15
C ILE A 125 -17.55 -5.35 0.28
N ARG A 126 -18.62 -5.94 0.81
CA ARG A 126 -19.11 -5.71 2.16
C ARG A 126 -19.27 -7.05 2.88
N VAL A 127 -18.47 -7.25 3.91
CA VAL A 127 -18.58 -8.39 4.81
C VAL A 127 -19.31 -7.89 6.05
N ARG A 128 -20.64 -7.96 5.99
CA ARG A 128 -21.50 -7.52 7.10
C ARG A 128 -21.41 -8.54 8.24
N ASP A 129 -20.93 -8.07 9.39
CA ASP A 129 -20.94 -8.80 10.64
C ASP A 129 -21.33 -7.85 11.78
N ASP A 130 -22.61 -7.93 12.17
CA ASP A 130 -23.20 -7.07 13.21
C ASP A 130 -22.77 -7.49 14.63
N SER A 131 -22.06 -8.62 14.78
CA SER A 131 -21.51 -9.05 16.07
C SER A 131 -20.22 -8.32 16.45
N MET A 132 -19.56 -7.70 15.47
CA MET A 132 -18.34 -6.93 15.67
C MET A 132 -18.64 -5.55 16.25
N PRO A 133 -17.78 -5.01 17.13
CA PRO A 133 -18.04 -3.73 17.79
C PRO A 133 -17.86 -2.50 16.89
N LEU A 134 -16.97 -2.58 15.90
CA LEU A 134 -16.55 -1.46 15.06
C LEU A 134 -16.57 -1.84 13.59
N ALA A 135 -16.89 -0.87 12.74
CA ALA A 135 -16.82 -1.00 11.28
C ALA A 135 -15.42 -0.59 10.79
N HIS A 136 -14.82 -1.46 9.97
CA HIS A 136 -13.56 -1.23 9.31
C HIS A 136 -13.80 -1.01 7.82
N VAL A 137 -13.40 0.14 7.28
CA VAL A 137 -13.71 0.51 5.90
C VAL A 137 -12.46 1.07 5.23
N ALA A 138 -12.22 0.67 3.99
CA ALA A 138 -11.23 1.25 3.11
C ALA A 138 -11.86 1.65 1.77
N VAL A 139 -11.52 2.85 1.31
CA VAL A 139 -11.90 3.36 -0.01
C VAL A 139 -10.64 3.80 -0.73
N ALA A 140 -10.45 3.33 -1.95
CA ALA A 140 -9.30 3.67 -2.77
C ALA A 140 -9.69 3.96 -4.22
N VAL A 141 -8.89 4.78 -4.88
CA VAL A 141 -8.85 4.95 -6.33
C VAL A 141 -7.57 4.33 -6.88
N GLU A 142 -7.54 4.15 -8.20
CA GLU A 142 -6.31 3.76 -8.90
C GLU A 142 -5.24 4.83 -8.65
N GLY A 143 -4.11 4.42 -8.08
CA GLY A 143 -2.94 5.25 -7.84
C GLY A 143 -1.91 5.13 -8.95
N ALA A 144 -0.79 5.85 -8.81
CA ALA A 144 0.31 5.78 -9.75
C ALA A 144 1.28 4.62 -9.42
N GLY A 145 1.96 4.12 -10.45
CA GLY A 145 3.03 3.14 -10.28
C GLY A 145 4.32 3.78 -9.75
N TRP A 146 5.28 2.95 -9.31
CA TRP A 146 6.56 3.41 -8.76
C TRP A 146 7.27 4.42 -9.65
N THR A 147 7.35 4.15 -10.97
CA THR A 147 8.13 4.96 -11.91
C THR A 147 7.41 6.19 -12.46
N ASP A 148 6.14 6.38 -12.13
CA ASP A 148 5.33 7.50 -12.61
C ASP A 148 5.77 8.81 -11.93
N SER A 149 5.82 9.91 -12.68
CA SER A 149 6.12 11.24 -12.14
C SER A 149 5.08 11.71 -11.14
N ASP A 150 3.84 11.26 -11.30
CA ASP A 150 2.70 11.70 -10.49
C ASP A 150 2.69 11.06 -9.09
N ASN A 151 3.55 10.07 -8.84
CA ASN A 151 3.68 9.44 -7.53
C ASN A 151 4.12 10.44 -6.45
N ILE A 152 5.07 11.34 -6.73
CA ILE A 152 5.54 12.30 -5.72
C ILE A 152 4.43 13.30 -5.32
N PRO A 153 3.69 13.93 -6.27
CA PRO A 153 2.49 14.69 -5.93
C PRO A 153 1.43 13.88 -5.17
N LEU A 154 1.19 12.60 -5.51
CA LEU A 154 0.27 11.73 -4.77
C LEU A 154 0.73 11.45 -3.34
N MET A 155 2.04 11.32 -3.11
CA MET A 155 2.61 11.20 -1.75
C MET A 155 2.40 12.48 -0.93
N VAL A 156 2.54 13.66 -1.56
CA VAL A 156 2.23 14.94 -0.92
C VAL A 156 0.74 15.06 -0.61
N ALA A 157 -0.13 14.67 -1.56
CA ALA A 157 -1.58 14.62 -1.35
C ALA A 157 -1.97 13.66 -0.22
N ASN A 158 -1.36 12.48 -0.15
CA ASN A 158 -1.56 11.51 0.93
C ASN A 158 -1.14 12.11 2.29
N THR A 159 -0.04 12.86 2.31
CA THR A 159 0.48 13.52 3.51
C THR A 159 -0.41 14.69 3.96
N LEU A 160 -1.11 15.36 3.02
CA LEU A 160 -2.10 16.38 3.33
C LEU A 160 -3.31 15.81 4.08
N VAL A 161 -3.84 14.67 3.63
CA VAL A 161 -4.94 13.97 4.31
C VAL A 161 -4.44 13.45 5.66
N GLY A 162 -3.29 12.78 5.66
CA GLY A 162 -2.59 12.32 6.85
C GLY A 162 -3.23 11.10 7.51
N ALA A 163 -2.95 10.95 8.80
CA ALA A 163 -3.49 9.90 9.65
C ALA A 163 -3.84 10.49 11.01
N TRP A 164 -4.92 10.00 11.60
CA TRP A 164 -5.41 10.47 12.88
C TRP A 164 -5.91 9.30 13.71
N ASP A 165 -5.75 9.39 15.02
CA ASP A 165 -6.25 8.43 15.99
C ASP A 165 -6.68 9.19 17.25
N ARG A 166 -7.68 8.67 17.98
CA ARG A 166 -8.20 9.29 19.20
C ARG A 166 -7.13 9.48 20.28
N SER A 167 -6.05 8.70 20.25
CA SER A 167 -4.91 8.87 21.16
C SER A 167 -4.02 10.07 20.85
N GLN A 168 -4.12 10.66 19.65
CA GLN A 168 -3.29 11.79 19.25
C GLN A 168 -3.69 13.07 19.99
N GLY A 169 -2.75 13.65 20.74
CA GLY A 169 -2.97 14.86 21.55
C GLY A 169 -3.29 16.14 20.75
N GLY A 170 -3.22 16.10 19.42
CA GLY A 170 -3.54 17.24 18.55
C GLY A 170 -5.03 17.61 18.55
N GLY A 171 -5.93 16.64 18.76
CA GLY A 171 -7.38 16.86 18.77
C GLY A 171 -7.89 17.70 17.60
N VAL A 172 -8.68 18.73 17.89
CA VAL A 172 -9.25 19.67 16.88
C VAL A 172 -8.18 20.59 16.28
N ASN A 173 -7.02 20.75 16.93
CA ASN A 173 -5.93 21.61 16.46
C ASN A 173 -5.01 20.91 15.44
N ASN A 174 -5.42 19.75 14.92
CA ASN A 174 -4.68 19.08 13.85
C ASN A 174 -4.70 19.90 12.56
N ALA A 175 -3.59 19.84 11.82
CA ALA A 175 -3.44 20.66 10.62
C ALA A 175 -4.21 20.12 9.40
N SER A 176 -4.58 18.84 9.40
CA SER A 176 -5.46 18.24 8.40
C SER A 176 -6.91 18.52 8.75
N HIS A 177 -7.69 19.02 7.80
CA HIS A 177 -9.12 19.32 8.00
C HIS A 177 -9.92 18.08 8.36
N LEU A 178 -9.59 16.94 7.74
CA LEU A 178 -10.24 15.67 8.06
C LEU A 178 -9.94 15.24 9.50
N SER A 179 -8.71 15.44 9.98
CA SER A 179 -8.34 15.16 11.38
C SER A 179 -9.06 16.07 12.36
N ALA A 180 -9.17 17.37 12.04
CA ALA A 180 -9.89 18.33 12.87
C ALA A 180 -11.39 17.99 12.96
N ALA A 181 -12.02 17.68 11.82
CA ALA A 181 -13.42 17.26 11.76
C ALA A 181 -13.67 15.95 12.53
N ALA A 182 -12.76 14.97 12.38
CA ALA A 182 -12.85 13.70 13.10
C ALA A 182 -12.73 13.88 14.62
N ALA A 183 -11.88 14.80 15.07
CA ALA A 183 -11.71 15.11 16.49
C ALA A 183 -12.88 15.92 17.09
N GLU A 184 -13.52 16.78 16.31
CA GLU A 184 -14.64 17.61 16.77
C GLU A 184 -15.95 16.81 16.84
N SER A 185 -16.31 16.12 15.76
CA SER A 185 -17.56 15.36 15.67
C SER A 185 -17.45 13.93 16.22
N ASN A 186 -16.22 13.44 16.48
CA ASN A 186 -15.96 12.09 17.00
C ASN A 186 -16.61 10.97 16.16
N PHE A 187 -16.61 11.10 14.83
CA PHE A 187 -17.20 10.10 13.92
C PHE A 187 -16.29 8.91 13.59
N ALA A 188 -15.00 8.97 13.94
CA ALA A 188 -14.06 7.86 13.73
C ALA A 188 -13.22 7.58 14.99
N HIS A 189 -12.75 6.35 15.13
CA HIS A 189 -11.73 5.95 16.09
C HIS A 189 -10.34 6.26 15.55
N SER A 190 -10.08 5.89 14.31
CA SER A 190 -8.83 6.19 13.64
C SER A 190 -9.05 6.22 12.13
N PHE A 191 -8.18 6.93 11.42
CA PHE A 191 -8.06 6.83 9.99
C PHE A 191 -6.60 6.98 9.55
N GLN A 192 -6.29 6.41 8.39
CA GLN A 192 -4.99 6.47 7.78
C GLN A 192 -5.13 6.56 6.26
N SER A 193 -4.60 7.64 5.68
CA SER A 193 -4.41 7.73 4.24
C SER A 193 -3.23 6.86 3.81
N PHE A 194 -3.40 6.08 2.75
CA PHE A 194 -2.39 5.21 2.19
C PHE A 194 -2.16 5.45 0.70
N ASN A 195 -0.91 5.24 0.28
CA ASN A 195 -0.48 5.24 -1.11
C ASN A 195 0.40 4.00 -1.36
N THR A 196 -0.20 2.95 -1.91
CA THR A 196 0.47 1.69 -2.25
C THR A 196 0.83 1.70 -3.73
N CYS A 197 2.11 1.60 -4.05
CA CYS A 197 2.58 1.61 -5.43
C CYS A 197 2.97 0.20 -5.89
N TYR A 198 2.52 -0.19 -7.07
CA TYR A 198 3.03 -1.32 -7.84
C TYR A 198 3.81 -0.82 -9.06
N LYS A 199 4.24 -1.74 -9.93
CA LYS A 199 5.07 -1.37 -11.09
C LYS A 199 4.30 -0.50 -12.08
N ASP A 200 3.07 -0.88 -12.38
CA ASP A 200 2.20 -0.35 -13.43
C ASP A 200 0.95 0.37 -12.89
N THR A 201 0.55 0.07 -11.66
CA THR A 201 -0.67 0.58 -11.00
C THR A 201 -0.38 0.91 -9.53
N GLY A 202 -1.36 1.46 -8.81
CA GLY A 202 -1.29 1.69 -7.37
C GLY A 202 -2.67 1.75 -6.72
N LEU A 203 -2.71 1.83 -5.39
CA LEU A 203 -3.91 2.15 -4.63
C LEU A 203 -3.64 3.42 -3.83
N TRP A 204 -4.43 4.44 -4.07
CA TRP A 204 -4.41 5.66 -3.27
C TRP A 204 -5.76 5.80 -2.58
N GLY A 205 -5.77 5.90 -1.26
CA GLY A 205 -7.03 5.80 -0.54
C GLY A 205 -6.91 6.11 0.95
N ILE A 206 -7.99 5.85 1.65
CA ILE A 206 -8.06 6.00 3.10
C ILE A 206 -8.74 4.79 3.73
N TYR A 207 -8.17 4.35 4.83
CA TYR A 207 -8.70 3.33 5.71
C TYR A 207 -9.13 3.99 7.01
N TRP A 208 -10.27 3.60 7.56
CA TRP A 208 -10.73 4.10 8.84
C TRP A 208 -11.50 3.04 9.63
N VAL A 209 -11.56 3.29 10.94
CA VAL A 209 -12.33 2.51 11.91
C VAL A 209 -13.33 3.45 12.56
N CYS A 210 -14.60 3.06 12.60
CA CYS A 210 -15.67 3.90 13.16
C CYS A 210 -16.78 3.08 13.79
N ASP A 211 -17.63 3.74 14.58
CA ASP A 211 -18.86 3.16 15.09
C ASP A 211 -19.86 2.91 13.94
N PRO A 212 -20.76 1.91 14.08
CA PRO A 212 -21.71 1.54 13.02
C PRO A 212 -22.51 2.71 12.46
N LEU A 213 -22.95 3.64 13.33
CA LEU A 213 -23.78 4.78 12.95
C LEU A 213 -23.00 5.93 12.30
N ASN A 214 -21.67 5.93 12.37
CA ASN A 214 -20.85 7.05 11.89
C ASN A 214 -20.24 6.81 10.49
N CYS A 215 -20.46 5.63 9.89
CA CYS A 215 -19.90 5.26 8.59
C CYS A 215 -20.24 6.27 7.47
N GLU A 216 -21.49 6.71 7.40
CA GLU A 216 -21.94 7.70 6.40
C GLU A 216 -21.29 9.06 6.60
N GLU A 217 -21.21 9.54 7.84
CA GLU A 217 -20.63 10.84 8.16
C GLU A 217 -19.11 10.86 7.88
N MET A 218 -18.40 9.81 8.26
CA MET A 218 -16.97 9.68 7.97
C MET A 218 -16.72 9.67 6.46
N LEU A 219 -17.46 8.87 5.70
CA LEU A 219 -17.34 8.83 4.24
C LEU A 219 -17.62 10.20 3.62
N PHE A 220 -18.66 10.91 4.08
CA PHE A 220 -18.99 12.25 3.57
C PHE A 220 -17.83 13.24 3.78
N ASN A 221 -17.20 13.22 4.96
CA ASN A 221 -16.06 14.08 5.26
C ASN A 221 -14.82 13.70 4.43
N VAL A 222 -14.56 12.39 4.25
CA VAL A 222 -13.49 11.89 3.37
C VAL A 222 -13.67 12.40 1.94
N GLN A 223 -14.86 12.23 1.36
CA GLN A 223 -15.12 12.64 -0.02
C GLN A 223 -15.10 14.16 -0.18
N SER A 224 -15.58 14.90 0.83
CA SER A 224 -15.49 16.36 0.85
C SER A 224 -14.04 16.83 0.86
N GLU A 225 -13.17 16.19 1.65
CA GLU A 225 -11.73 16.49 1.65
C GLU A 225 -11.06 16.12 0.32
N TRP A 226 -11.44 15.01 -0.30
CA TRP A 226 -10.95 14.61 -1.62
C TRP A 226 -11.35 15.62 -2.72
N MET A 227 -12.57 16.14 -2.68
CA MET A 227 -12.99 17.18 -3.62
C MET A 227 -12.32 18.53 -3.34
N ARG A 228 -12.05 18.84 -2.06
CA ARG A 228 -11.22 19.98 -1.67
C ARG A 228 -9.80 19.87 -2.23
N LEU A 229 -9.20 18.66 -2.17
CA LEU A 229 -7.89 18.37 -2.76
C LEU A 229 -7.85 18.66 -4.27
N CYS A 230 -8.95 18.42 -4.98
CA CYS A 230 -9.06 18.69 -6.40
C CYS A 230 -9.20 20.19 -6.74
N THR A 231 -9.76 21.00 -5.83
CA THR A 231 -10.24 22.36 -6.15
C THR A 231 -9.51 23.49 -5.43
N THR A 232 -9.35 23.39 -4.11
CA THR A 232 -9.10 24.55 -3.23
C THR A 232 -7.84 24.41 -2.38
N VAL A 233 -6.97 23.44 -2.69
CA VAL A 233 -5.67 23.28 -2.02
C VAL A 233 -4.84 24.57 -2.10
N THR A 234 -4.30 24.97 -0.96
CA THR A 234 -3.48 26.17 -0.83
C THR A 234 -1.99 25.84 -0.80
N GLU A 235 -1.15 26.77 -1.26
CA GLU A 235 0.32 26.60 -1.22
C GLU A 235 0.87 26.45 0.21
N ALA A 236 0.21 27.06 1.20
CA ALA A 236 0.62 26.94 2.60
C ALA A 236 0.44 25.51 3.14
N GLU A 237 -0.67 24.87 2.78
CA GLU A 237 -0.92 23.46 3.14
C GLU A 237 0.08 22.53 2.46
N VAL A 238 0.35 22.76 1.17
CA VAL A 238 1.31 21.96 0.40
C VAL A 238 2.71 22.12 0.97
N ALA A 239 3.14 23.34 1.28
CA ALA A 239 4.44 23.59 1.92
C ALA A 239 4.57 22.82 3.25
N ARG A 240 3.51 22.77 4.07
CA ARG A 240 3.48 21.97 5.29
C ARG A 240 3.58 20.47 4.99
N ALA A 241 2.82 19.96 4.02
CA ALA A 241 2.85 18.55 3.65
C ALA A 241 4.19 18.12 3.08
N ARG A 242 4.86 18.97 2.27
CA ARG A 242 6.23 18.73 1.81
C ARG A 242 7.21 18.60 2.98
N ASN A 243 7.12 19.49 3.96
CA ASN A 243 7.98 19.44 5.14
C ASN A 243 7.72 18.19 6.00
N LEU A 244 6.45 17.79 6.13
CA LEU A 244 6.08 16.56 6.83
C LEU A 244 6.58 15.31 6.08
N LEU A 245 6.43 15.27 4.76
CA LEU A 245 6.90 14.16 3.93
C LEU A 245 8.43 14.02 3.99
N LYS A 246 9.17 15.12 3.87
CA LYS A 246 10.63 15.14 4.03
C LYS A 246 11.05 14.61 5.40
N THR A 247 10.39 15.09 6.46
CA THR A 247 10.66 14.64 7.83
C THR A 247 10.41 13.15 7.98
N ASN A 248 9.26 12.65 7.53
CA ASN A 248 8.89 11.25 7.62
C ASN A 248 9.87 10.34 6.86
N MET A 249 10.27 10.73 5.64
CA MET A 249 11.24 9.97 4.84
C MET A 249 12.61 9.92 5.50
N LEU A 250 13.09 11.03 6.08
CA LEU A 250 14.38 11.06 6.75
C LEU A 250 14.38 10.27 8.06
N LEU A 251 13.29 10.35 8.84
CA LEU A 251 13.14 9.56 10.07
C LEU A 251 13.08 8.05 9.78
N GLN A 252 12.50 7.65 8.64
CA GLN A 252 12.50 6.25 8.21
C GLN A 252 13.90 5.73 7.87
N LEU A 253 14.86 6.60 7.57
CA LEU A 253 16.24 6.22 7.26
C LEU A 253 17.14 6.11 8.50
N ASP A 254 16.56 6.18 9.71
CA ASP A 254 17.31 6.00 10.95
C ASP A 254 17.57 4.50 11.23
N GLY A 255 18.85 4.14 11.28
CA GLY A 255 19.30 2.77 11.53
C GLY A 255 19.75 2.00 10.28
N THR A 256 20.54 0.94 10.51
CA THR A 256 21.13 0.14 9.42
C THR A 256 20.09 -0.72 8.70
N THR A 257 19.10 -1.25 9.40
CA THR A 257 18.07 -2.13 8.81
C THR A 257 17.15 -1.37 7.84
N PRO A 258 16.58 -0.21 8.20
CA PRO A 258 15.77 0.57 7.26
C PRO A 258 16.56 1.07 6.06
N VAL A 259 17.83 1.48 6.26
CA VAL A 259 18.70 1.86 5.14
C VAL A 259 18.97 0.67 4.20
N CYS A 260 19.16 -0.54 4.73
CA CYS A 260 19.39 -1.73 3.94
C CYS A 260 18.15 -2.12 3.11
N GLU A 261 16.96 -2.01 3.71
CA GLU A 261 15.66 -2.20 3.05
C GLU A 261 15.44 -1.15 1.95
N ASP A 262 15.69 0.13 2.26
CA ASP A 262 15.56 1.23 1.30
C ASP A 262 16.43 1.03 0.06
N ILE A 263 17.69 0.64 0.25
CA ILE A 263 18.61 0.33 -0.86
C ILE A 263 18.03 -0.82 -1.70
N GLY A 264 17.64 -1.93 -1.07
CA GLY A 264 17.12 -3.10 -1.78
C GLY A 264 15.85 -2.78 -2.56
N ARG A 265 14.87 -2.16 -1.90
CA ARG A 265 13.59 -1.78 -2.49
C ARG A 265 13.75 -0.79 -3.62
N GLN A 266 14.53 0.28 -3.46
CA GLN A 266 14.74 1.25 -4.53
C GLN A 266 15.48 0.65 -5.74
N MET A 267 16.45 -0.24 -5.51
CA MET A 267 17.10 -0.95 -6.60
C MET A 267 16.12 -1.85 -7.37
N LEU A 268 15.17 -2.50 -6.68
CA LEU A 268 14.15 -3.32 -7.34
C LEU A 268 13.09 -2.49 -8.08
N CYS A 269 12.67 -1.36 -7.51
CA CYS A 269 11.61 -0.51 -8.07
C CYS A 269 12.10 0.46 -9.15
N TYR A 270 13.24 1.11 -8.93
CA TYR A 270 13.77 2.20 -9.76
C TYR A 270 15.02 1.83 -10.55
N ASN A 271 15.60 0.65 -10.31
CA ASN A 271 16.90 0.23 -10.84
C ASN A 271 18.07 1.17 -10.44
N ARG A 272 17.86 2.02 -9.43
CA ARG A 272 18.86 2.90 -8.83
C ARG A 272 18.37 3.36 -7.46
N ARG A 273 19.31 3.76 -6.60
CA ARG A 273 18.98 4.51 -5.39
C ARG A 273 18.88 5.99 -5.73
N ILE A 274 17.73 6.60 -5.47
CA ILE A 274 17.53 8.04 -5.59
C ILE A 274 18.28 8.71 -4.43
N PRO A 275 19.25 9.59 -4.71
CA PRO A 275 19.97 10.28 -3.65
C PRO A 275 19.06 11.28 -2.93
N LEU A 276 19.32 11.51 -1.65
CA LEU A 276 18.45 12.33 -0.79
C LEU A 276 18.22 13.74 -1.30
N HIS A 277 19.26 14.39 -1.85
CA HIS A 277 19.13 15.73 -2.43
C HIS A 277 18.24 15.76 -3.67
N GLU A 278 18.21 14.70 -4.47
CA GLU A 278 17.32 14.60 -5.63
C GLU A 278 15.87 14.39 -5.16
N LEU A 279 15.67 13.53 -4.17
CA LEU A 279 14.34 13.30 -3.59
C LEU A 279 13.78 14.57 -2.94
N GLU A 280 14.61 15.29 -2.18
CA GLU A 280 14.26 16.58 -1.60
C GLU A 280 13.88 17.60 -2.68
N ALA A 281 14.68 17.72 -3.75
CA ALA A 281 14.39 18.63 -4.85
C ALA A 281 13.07 18.28 -5.57
N ARG A 282 12.79 16.98 -5.77
CA ARG A 282 11.52 16.51 -6.36
C ARG A 282 10.32 16.86 -5.47
N ILE A 283 10.44 16.69 -4.16
CA ILE A 283 9.37 17.05 -3.22
C ILE A 283 9.18 18.57 -3.22
N GLU A 284 10.26 19.35 -3.17
CA GLU A 284 10.21 20.82 -3.14
C GLU A 284 9.68 21.43 -4.44
N SER A 285 9.79 20.73 -5.58
CA SER A 285 9.22 21.17 -6.84
C SER A 285 7.70 21.06 -6.92
N VAL A 286 7.05 20.30 -6.02
CA VAL A 286 5.60 20.10 -6.04
C VAL A 286 4.90 21.40 -5.61
N SER A 287 4.09 21.97 -6.50
CA SER A 287 3.22 23.12 -6.24
C SER A 287 1.79 22.69 -5.90
N ALA A 288 0.96 23.62 -5.38
CA ALA A 288 -0.46 23.33 -5.18
C ALA A 288 -1.22 23.10 -6.49
N LYS A 289 -0.73 23.65 -7.61
CA LYS A 289 -1.28 23.33 -8.92
C LYS A 289 -1.04 21.86 -9.27
N ASP A 290 0.17 21.35 -9.08
CA ASP A 290 0.49 19.94 -9.40
C ASP A 290 -0.34 18.98 -8.57
N VAL A 291 -0.55 19.28 -7.28
CA VAL A 291 -1.44 18.50 -6.41
C VAL A 291 -2.88 18.51 -6.92
N ARG A 292 -3.42 19.67 -7.32
CA ARG A 292 -4.77 19.77 -7.89
C ARG A 292 -4.89 19.02 -9.21
N ASP A 293 -3.91 19.15 -10.11
CA ASP A 293 -3.91 18.49 -11.42
C ASP A 293 -3.88 16.96 -11.26
N VAL A 294 -3.06 16.45 -10.34
CA VAL A 294 -2.99 15.01 -10.01
C VAL A 294 -4.26 14.54 -9.29
N ALA A 295 -4.78 15.30 -8.34
CA ALA A 295 -6.06 14.97 -7.69
C ALA A 295 -7.21 14.94 -8.72
N MET A 296 -7.27 15.89 -9.65
CA MET A 296 -8.23 15.88 -10.75
C MET A 296 -8.05 14.65 -11.67
N LYS A 297 -6.82 14.21 -11.91
CA LYS A 297 -6.53 13.05 -12.76
C LYS A 297 -6.95 11.72 -12.11
N TYR A 298 -6.62 11.51 -10.83
CA TYR A 298 -6.75 10.21 -10.15
C TYR A 298 -7.98 10.11 -9.22
N ILE A 299 -8.51 11.22 -8.73
CA ILE A 299 -9.60 11.22 -7.74
C ILE A 299 -10.91 11.69 -8.38
N TYR A 300 -10.89 12.83 -9.09
CA TYR A 300 -12.11 13.44 -9.61
C TYR A 300 -12.79 12.58 -10.68
N ASP A 301 -14.10 12.34 -10.49
CA ASP A 301 -14.96 11.52 -11.36
C ASP A 301 -14.40 10.11 -11.67
N ARG A 302 -13.60 9.55 -10.75
CA ARG A 302 -13.11 8.17 -10.83
C ARG A 302 -14.00 7.22 -10.05
N CYS A 303 -14.05 5.97 -10.50
CA CYS A 303 -14.76 4.90 -9.80
C CYS A 303 -13.88 4.36 -8.67
N PRO A 304 -14.25 4.50 -7.39
CA PRO A 304 -13.45 3.97 -6.31
C PRO A 304 -13.68 2.47 -6.14
N ALA A 305 -12.72 1.78 -5.52
CA ALA A 305 -12.88 0.47 -4.94
C ALA A 305 -13.16 0.61 -3.44
N VAL A 306 -14.11 -0.15 -2.92
CA VAL A 306 -14.59 -0.07 -1.52
C VAL A 306 -14.53 -1.45 -0.89
N ALA A 307 -13.91 -1.57 0.27
CA ALA A 307 -13.93 -2.77 1.09
C ALA A 307 -14.36 -2.41 2.51
N ALA A 308 -15.33 -3.16 3.04
CA ALA A 308 -15.89 -2.89 4.36
C ALA A 308 -16.17 -4.20 5.12
N VAL A 309 -15.78 -4.25 6.39
CA VAL A 309 -15.94 -5.42 7.28
C VAL A 309 -16.52 -4.95 8.61
N GLY A 310 -17.49 -5.70 9.14
CA GLY A 310 -18.17 -5.43 10.42
C GLY A 310 -19.59 -4.85 10.25
N PRO A 311 -20.10 -4.05 11.20
CA PRO A 311 -21.45 -3.51 11.19
C PRO A 311 -21.58 -2.32 10.22
N VAL A 312 -21.54 -2.61 8.92
CA VAL A 312 -21.44 -1.63 7.82
C VAL A 312 -22.79 -1.27 7.18
N GLU A 313 -23.88 -1.46 7.91
CA GLU A 313 -25.25 -1.17 7.43
C GLU A 313 -25.44 0.31 7.09
N ASN A 314 -24.83 1.21 7.86
CA ASN A 314 -24.91 2.65 7.60
C ASN A 314 -23.92 3.14 6.52
N LEU A 315 -23.16 2.26 5.87
CA LEU A 315 -22.29 2.67 4.77
C LEU A 315 -23.15 2.91 3.51
N PRO A 316 -23.13 4.12 2.91
CA PRO A 316 -23.91 4.44 1.70
C PRO A 316 -23.65 3.48 0.55
N ASP A 317 -24.64 3.24 -0.31
CA ASP A 317 -24.52 2.36 -1.49
C ASP A 317 -23.47 2.86 -2.48
N TYR A 318 -22.92 1.96 -3.30
CA TYR A 318 -21.88 2.31 -4.26
C TYR A 318 -22.25 3.48 -5.18
N ASN A 319 -23.52 3.60 -5.60
CA ASN A 319 -23.92 4.69 -6.50
C ASN A 319 -23.81 6.05 -5.80
N ARG A 320 -24.19 6.11 -4.52
CA ARG A 320 -24.02 7.32 -3.72
C ARG A 320 -22.54 7.63 -3.47
N ILE A 321 -21.71 6.62 -3.17
CA ILE A 321 -20.26 6.78 -3.07
C ILE A 321 -19.71 7.37 -4.37
N ARG A 322 -20.01 6.75 -5.52
CA ARG A 322 -19.54 7.19 -6.83
C ARG A 322 -20.03 8.58 -7.23
N SER A 323 -21.27 8.92 -6.86
CA SER A 323 -21.86 10.24 -7.17
C SER A 323 -21.18 11.38 -6.41
N SER A 324 -20.63 11.09 -5.23
CA SER A 324 -19.88 12.05 -4.41
C SER A 324 -18.40 12.20 -4.82
N MET A 325 -17.95 11.48 -5.86
CA MET A 325 -16.58 11.60 -6.40
C MET A 325 -16.41 12.77 -7.39
N TYR A 326 -17.45 13.60 -7.54
CA TYR A 326 -17.40 14.86 -8.27
C TYR A 326 -18.38 15.85 -7.61
N TRP A 327 -18.15 17.14 -7.81
CA TRP A 327 -19.11 18.17 -7.43
C TRP A 327 -19.91 18.65 -8.63
N LEU A 328 -21.23 18.70 -8.50
CA LEU A 328 -22.15 19.28 -9.49
C LEU A 328 -22.00 20.81 -9.61
N ARG A 329 -21.36 21.46 -8.63
CA ARG A 329 -21.00 22.88 -8.65
C ARG A 329 -19.53 22.99 -8.26
N LEU A 330 -18.69 23.32 -9.25
CA LEU A 330 -17.30 23.72 -9.05
C LEU A 330 -17.23 25.22 -8.75
#